data_AF-A0A0C9V4A1-F1
#
_entry.id   AF-A0A0C9V4A1-F1
#
_cell.length_a   1.000
_cell.length_b   1.000
_cell.length_c   1.000
_cell.angle_alpha   90.00
_cell.angle_beta   90.00
_cell.angle_gamma   90.00
#
_symmetry.space_group_name_H-M   'P 1'
#
loop_
_entity.id
_entity.type
_entity.pdbx_description
1 polymer ?
#
loop_
_entity_poly.entity_id
_entity_poly.type
_entity_poly.pdbx_seq_one_letter_code
_entity_poly.pdbx_strand_id
1 'polypeptide(L)'
;IDGAKAHCLLGSGCEGIMMSSDFVRANKLPKLELEKPVILQLGCVGSKSTVQYGLTVKILLGNQKYDEYFDITNVNYYDIILGTPFLHQFEILLDFKNNCVKLGKLRGKGNEQHVYGVQSRISLTKSDIPVLREAWQNRYADTFGDIPLELPPFREVNHEIKLIDSLKVIQYRTPRCPESLKEQLIDKINKYVTAGWWRQMSTQQAVPMLCLAK
;
A
#
# COMPACT_ATOMS: atom_id res chain seq x y z
N ILE A 1 -2.19 -11.62 21.76
CA ILE A 1 -0.72 -11.53 21.86
C ILE A 1 -0.37 -11.33 23.31
N ASP A 2 0.31 -12.28 23.95
CA ASP A 2 0.71 -12.17 25.37
C ASP A 2 -0.41 -11.69 26.32
N GLY A 3 -1.62 -12.24 26.15
CA GLY A 3 -2.81 -11.85 26.93
C GLY A 3 -3.57 -10.62 26.42
N ALA A 4 -2.95 -9.75 25.61
CA ALA A 4 -3.62 -8.62 24.98
C ALA A 4 -4.39 -9.02 23.70
N LYS A 5 -5.56 -8.41 23.48
CA LYS A 5 -6.32 -8.52 22.23
C LYS A 5 -5.71 -7.58 21.19
N ALA A 6 -5.59 -8.06 19.95
CA ALA A 6 -5.06 -7.29 18.83
C ALA A 6 -6.06 -7.31 17.67
N HIS A 7 -6.18 -6.20 16.96
CA HIS A 7 -6.94 -6.09 15.72
C HIS A 7 -6.06 -6.51 14.54
N CYS A 8 -6.33 -7.69 13.99
CA CYS A 8 -5.50 -8.31 12.96
C CYS A 8 -6.13 -8.23 11.56
N LEU A 9 -5.31 -7.94 10.56
CA LEU A 9 -5.64 -8.14 9.14
C LEU A 9 -5.05 -9.47 8.65
N LEU A 10 -5.87 -10.27 7.95
CA LEU A 10 -5.39 -11.44 7.20
C LEU A 10 -5.09 -11.01 5.76
N GLY A 11 -3.82 -11.00 5.38
CA GLY A 11 -3.35 -10.45 4.11
C GLY A 11 -2.82 -11.52 3.17
N SER A 12 -3.67 -12.05 2.28
CA SER A 12 -3.23 -13.00 1.25
C SER A 12 -2.32 -12.40 0.18
N GLY A 13 -2.18 -11.07 0.14
CA GLY A 13 -1.24 -10.34 -0.72
C GLY A 13 -0.05 -9.74 0.03
N CYS A 14 0.16 -10.11 1.29
CA CYS A 14 1.26 -9.60 2.11
C CYS A 14 2.30 -10.70 2.30
N GLU A 15 3.58 -10.42 2.02
CA GLU A 15 4.66 -11.41 2.15
C GLU A 15 5.26 -11.49 3.56
N GLY A 16 4.90 -10.56 4.46
CA GLY A 16 5.45 -10.47 5.81
C GLY A 16 4.40 -10.65 6.90
N ILE A 17 4.88 -10.99 8.10
CA ILE A 17 4.10 -11.00 9.33
C ILE A 17 4.52 -9.78 10.14
N MET A 18 3.60 -8.85 10.37
CA MET A 18 3.95 -7.51 10.84
C MET A 18 3.17 -7.13 12.08
N MET A 19 3.81 -6.36 12.97
CA MET A 19 3.20 -5.77 14.15
C MET A 19 3.41 -4.25 14.18
N SER A 20 2.38 -3.51 14.54
CA SER A 20 2.43 -2.07 14.72
C SER A 20 3.41 -1.68 15.82
N SER A 21 4.26 -0.69 15.53
CA SER A 21 5.13 -0.07 16.53
C SER A 21 4.33 0.51 17.72
N ASP A 22 3.11 1.01 17.48
CA ASP A 22 2.24 1.53 18.53
C ASP A 22 1.72 0.41 19.45
N PHE A 23 1.34 -0.74 18.88
CA PHE A 23 0.90 -1.90 19.65
C PHE A 23 2.03 -2.47 20.51
N VAL A 24 3.25 -2.56 19.95
CA VAL A 24 4.46 -2.96 20.70
C VAL A 24 4.70 -2.02 21.88
N ARG A 25 4.62 -0.70 21.65
CA ARG A 25 4.84 0.31 22.69
C ARG A 25 3.77 0.24 23.78
N ALA A 26 2.50 0.14 23.41
CA ALA A 26 1.38 0.10 24.35
C ALA A 26 1.44 -1.12 25.28
N ASN A 27 1.87 -2.27 24.76
CA ASN A 27 1.97 -3.52 25.51
C ASN A 27 3.36 -3.77 26.10
N LYS A 28 4.30 -2.82 25.95
CA LYS A 28 5.69 -2.92 26.45
C LYS A 28 6.40 -4.22 26.02
N LEU A 29 6.15 -4.64 24.78
CA LEU A 29 6.70 -5.90 24.27
C LEU A 29 8.21 -5.74 23.99
N PRO A 30 9.04 -6.74 24.36
CA PRO A 30 10.45 -6.71 24.06
C PRO A 30 10.67 -6.79 22.54
N LYS A 31 11.58 -5.97 22.03
CA LYS A 31 11.96 -5.94 20.61
C LYS A 31 13.46 -6.13 20.45
N LEU A 32 13.84 -6.73 19.34
CA LEU A 32 15.21 -7.03 18.96
C LEU A 32 15.55 -6.19 17.73
N GLU A 33 16.71 -5.56 17.72
CA GLU A 33 17.22 -4.87 16.53
C GLU A 33 17.73 -5.89 15.51
N LEU A 34 17.36 -5.71 14.25
CA LEU A 34 17.78 -6.59 13.18
C LEU A 34 19.18 -6.21 12.71
N GLU A 35 20.06 -7.20 12.54
CA GLU A 35 21.41 -6.98 12.02
C GLU A 35 21.40 -6.32 10.63
N LYS A 36 20.38 -6.65 9.81
CA LYS A 36 20.18 -6.08 8.48
C LYS A 36 18.74 -5.60 8.35
N PRO A 37 18.52 -4.29 8.16
CA PRO A 37 17.18 -3.76 7.92
C PRO A 37 16.55 -4.35 6.66
N VAL A 38 15.27 -4.68 6.73
CA VAL A 38 14.50 -5.22 5.59
C VAL A 38 13.68 -4.09 4.96
N ILE A 39 13.79 -3.91 3.65
CA ILE A 39 13.01 -2.89 2.93
C ILE A 39 11.64 -3.48 2.58
N LEU A 40 10.56 -2.87 3.10
CA LEU A 40 9.20 -3.20 2.70
C LEU A 40 8.82 -2.40 1.45
N GLN A 41 8.45 -3.11 0.37
CA GLN A 41 8.14 -2.45 -0.90
C GLN A 41 6.76 -1.81 -0.95
N LEU A 42 5.77 -2.22 -0.15
CA LEU A 42 4.42 -1.63 -0.06
C LEU A 42 3.72 -2.04 1.26
N GLY A 43 2.78 -1.22 1.74
CA GLY A 43 1.89 -1.54 2.88
C GLY A 43 2.09 -0.71 4.17
N CYS A 44 2.92 0.32 4.14
CA CYS A 44 3.20 1.19 5.29
C CYS A 44 3.00 2.67 4.91
N VAL A 45 2.70 3.52 5.89
CA VAL A 45 2.53 4.97 5.67
C VAL A 45 3.91 5.59 5.40
N GLY A 46 4.15 6.06 4.18
CA GLY A 46 5.41 6.65 3.75
C GLY A 46 6.07 5.86 2.61
N SER A 47 6.80 6.54 1.72
CA SER A 47 7.24 6.05 0.41
C SER A 47 8.36 4.98 0.42
N LYS A 48 8.66 4.37 1.56
CA LYS A 48 9.49 3.19 1.81
C LYS A 48 9.58 3.04 3.33
N SER A 49 9.25 1.88 3.88
CA SER A 49 9.48 1.60 5.30
C SER A 49 10.53 0.51 5.44
N THR A 50 11.55 0.77 6.24
CA THR A 50 12.54 -0.22 6.63
C THR A 50 12.16 -0.83 7.97
N VAL A 51 12.03 -2.15 8.01
CA VAL A 51 11.93 -2.90 9.26
C VAL A 51 13.33 -2.93 9.87
N GLN A 52 13.47 -2.32 11.04
CA GLN A 52 14.71 -2.30 11.80
C GLN A 52 14.63 -3.17 13.05
N TYR A 53 13.43 -3.55 13.45
CA TYR A 53 13.19 -4.31 14.67
C TYR A 53 12.25 -5.48 14.39
N GLY A 54 12.49 -6.58 15.08
CA GLY A 54 11.58 -7.73 15.13
C GLY A 54 11.26 -8.10 16.57
N LEU A 55 10.27 -8.96 16.76
CA LEU A 55 10.04 -9.63 18.04
C LEU A 55 9.48 -11.03 17.83
N THR A 56 9.74 -11.93 18.78
CA THR A 56 9.06 -13.22 18.88
C THR A 56 8.17 -13.19 20.11
N VAL A 57 6.88 -13.47 19.94
CA VAL A 57 5.90 -13.43 21.05
C VAL A 57 4.89 -14.56 20.94
N LYS A 58 4.37 -14.98 22.08
CA LYS A 58 3.31 -15.99 22.14
C LYS A 58 1.98 -15.42 21.64
N ILE A 59 1.47 -16.04 20.59
CA ILE A 59 0.13 -15.80 20.08
C ILE A 59 -0.80 -16.90 20.56
N LEU A 60 -2.07 -16.55 20.80
CA LEU A 60 -3.14 -17.50 21.05
C LEU A 60 -3.96 -17.59 19.78
N LEU A 61 -3.95 -18.74 19.12
CA LEU A 61 -4.72 -19.02 17.92
C LEU A 61 -5.66 -20.19 18.21
N GLY A 62 -6.96 -19.93 18.16
CA GLY A 62 -7.95 -20.85 18.72
C GLY A 62 -7.69 -21.09 20.21
N ASN A 63 -7.45 -22.34 20.58
CA ASN A 63 -7.15 -22.74 21.96
C ASN A 63 -5.66 -23.08 22.21
N GLN A 64 -4.79 -22.84 21.23
CA GLN A 64 -3.37 -23.22 21.29
C GLN A 64 -2.46 -22.00 21.24
N LYS A 65 -1.30 -22.10 21.88
CA LYS A 65 -0.28 -21.05 21.93
C LYS A 65 0.89 -21.39 21.01
N TYR A 66 1.35 -20.41 20.23
CA TYR A 66 2.49 -20.54 19.33
C TYR A 66 3.46 -19.39 19.55
N ASP A 67 4.76 -19.66 19.44
CA ASP A 67 5.76 -18.62 19.31
C ASP A 67 5.77 -18.17 17.84
N GLU A 68 5.53 -16.90 17.60
CA GLU A 68 5.50 -16.34 16.25
C GLU A 68 6.37 -15.09 16.16
N TYR A 69 7.08 -14.96 15.05
CA TYR A 69 7.94 -13.82 14.78
C TYR A 69 7.19 -12.72 14.02
N PHE A 70 7.41 -11.48 14.41
CA PHE A 70 6.82 -10.30 13.81
C PHE A 70 7.89 -9.27 13.46
N ASP A 71 7.83 -8.76 12.24
CA ASP A 71 8.52 -7.55 11.84
C ASP A 71 7.78 -6.32 12.40
N ILE A 72 8.51 -5.43 13.08
CA ILE A 72 7.92 -4.20 13.62
C ILE A 72 7.94 -3.13 12.54
N THR A 73 6.76 -2.62 12.20
CA THR A 73 6.61 -1.58 11.19
C THR A 73 5.46 -0.63 11.51
N ASN A 74 5.41 0.49 10.81
CA ASN A 74 4.35 1.49 10.93
C ASN A 74 3.15 1.11 10.07
N VAL A 75 2.38 0.12 10.52
CA VAL A 75 1.11 -0.26 9.90
C VAL A 75 0.00 0.66 10.39
N ASN A 76 -0.88 1.09 9.48
CA ASN A 76 -2.02 1.94 9.81
C ASN A 76 -3.27 1.07 10.07
N TYR A 77 -4.15 1.52 10.97
CA TYR A 77 -5.46 0.95 11.30
C TYR A 77 -5.49 -0.45 11.96
N TYR A 78 -4.50 -1.31 11.72
CA TYR A 78 -4.38 -2.64 12.33
C TYR A 78 -3.21 -2.71 13.30
N ASP A 79 -3.37 -3.50 14.36
CA ASP A 79 -2.28 -3.81 15.28
C ASP A 79 -1.31 -4.81 14.65
N ILE A 80 -1.83 -5.72 13.82
CA ILE A 80 -1.10 -6.85 13.23
C ILE A 80 -1.56 -7.10 11.81
N ILE A 81 -0.62 -7.43 10.92
CA ILE A 81 -0.90 -7.97 9.59
C ILE A 81 -0.30 -9.38 9.51
N LEU A 82 -1.15 -10.37 9.26
CA LEU A 82 -0.78 -11.76 9.10
C LEU A 82 -0.74 -12.09 7.60
N GLY A 83 0.47 -12.05 7.04
CA GLY A 83 0.71 -12.31 5.62
C GLY A 83 0.64 -13.77 5.23
N THR A 84 0.94 -14.04 3.96
CA THR A 84 0.95 -15.37 3.34
C THR A 84 1.80 -16.40 4.09
N PRO A 85 2.97 -16.10 4.69
CA PRO A 85 3.72 -17.11 5.44
C PRO A 85 2.91 -17.67 6.60
N PHE A 86 2.21 -16.80 7.34
CA PHE A 86 1.33 -17.19 8.44
C PHE A 86 0.13 -18.00 7.94
N LEU A 87 -0.52 -17.52 6.87
CA LEU A 87 -1.68 -18.21 6.30
C LEU A 87 -1.32 -19.63 5.81
N HIS A 88 -0.15 -19.81 5.20
CA HIS A 88 0.36 -21.11 4.79
C HIS A 88 0.73 -22.01 5.97
N GLN A 89 1.47 -21.47 6.95
CA GLN A 89 1.92 -22.21 8.13
C GLN A 89 0.75 -22.82 8.91
N PHE A 90 -0.34 -22.07 9.03
CA PHE A 90 -1.52 -22.47 9.78
C PHE A 90 -2.64 -23.03 8.89
N GLU A 91 -2.37 -23.27 7.61
CA GLU A 91 -3.34 -23.79 6.63
C GLU A 91 -4.67 -23.03 6.67
N ILE A 92 -4.61 -21.70 6.76
CA ILE A 92 -5.78 -20.84 6.91
C ILE A 92 -6.56 -20.78 5.61
N LEU A 93 -7.86 -21.03 5.70
CA LEU A 93 -8.81 -20.89 4.60
C LEU A 93 -9.76 -19.72 4.89
N LEU A 94 -9.77 -18.75 3.97
CA LEU A 94 -10.66 -17.60 3.99
C LEU A 94 -11.96 -17.95 3.26
N ASP A 95 -13.04 -18.22 4.00
CA ASP A 95 -14.34 -18.59 3.45
C ASP A 95 -15.22 -17.34 3.34
N PHE A 96 -15.08 -16.63 2.22
CA PHE A 96 -15.86 -15.43 1.96
C PHE A 96 -17.36 -15.71 1.81
N LYS A 97 -17.75 -16.92 1.40
CA LYS A 97 -19.17 -17.28 1.25
C LYS A 97 -19.87 -17.34 2.60
N ASN A 98 -19.21 -17.93 3.60
CA ASN A 98 -19.74 -18.09 4.96
C ASN A 98 -19.24 -17.01 5.92
N ASN A 99 -18.46 -16.05 5.42
CA ASN A 99 -17.86 -14.96 6.19
C ASN A 99 -17.06 -15.45 7.42
N CYS A 100 -16.30 -16.54 7.24
CA CYS A 100 -15.53 -17.16 8.32
C CYS A 100 -14.10 -17.49 7.89
N VAL A 101 -13.25 -17.67 8.90
CA VAL A 101 -11.88 -18.09 8.74
C VAL A 101 -11.78 -19.51 9.31
N LYS A 102 -11.32 -20.46 8.50
CA LYS A 102 -11.09 -21.83 8.94
C LYS A 102 -9.61 -22.01 9.18
N LEU A 103 -9.28 -22.51 10.36
CA LEU A 103 -7.93 -22.92 10.70
C LEU A 103 -7.73 -24.37 10.25
N GLY A 104 -6.64 -24.66 9.54
CA GLY A 104 -6.36 -26.01 9.10
C GLY A 104 -5.92 -26.95 10.22
N LYS A 105 -5.48 -28.16 9.88
CA LYS A 105 -5.20 -29.19 10.89
C LYS A 105 -3.86 -28.88 11.57
N LEU A 106 -3.94 -28.23 12.72
CA LEU A 106 -2.82 -28.12 13.66
C LEU A 106 -2.27 -29.53 13.93
N ARG A 107 -0.98 -29.75 13.67
CA ARG A 107 -0.32 -31.06 13.78
C ARG A 107 -0.46 -31.61 15.21
N GLY A 108 -1.51 -32.40 15.44
CA GLY A 108 -1.76 -33.11 16.71
C GLY A 108 -3.08 -32.73 17.36
N LYS A 109 -4.10 -33.57 17.11
CA LYS A 109 -5.42 -33.65 17.79
C LYS A 109 -6.39 -32.45 17.63
N GLY A 110 -7.45 -32.72 16.86
CA GLY A 110 -8.82 -32.28 17.19
C GLY A 110 -9.39 -31.16 16.33
N ASN A 111 -10.33 -31.54 15.45
CA ASN A 111 -11.40 -30.78 14.79
C ASN A 111 -11.05 -29.46 14.08
N GLU A 112 -11.62 -29.26 12.89
CA GLU A 112 -11.59 -27.96 12.18
C GLU A 112 -12.16 -26.86 13.10
N GLN A 113 -11.32 -25.90 13.46
CA GLN A 113 -11.74 -24.76 14.25
C GLN A 113 -12.21 -23.64 13.33
N HIS A 114 -13.47 -23.26 13.50
CA HIS A 114 -14.06 -22.14 12.80
C HIS A 114 -13.90 -20.89 13.66
N VAL A 115 -13.19 -19.90 13.14
CA VAL A 115 -13.11 -18.56 13.74
C VAL A 115 -14.00 -17.64 12.92
N TYR A 116 -15.09 -17.18 13.51
CA TYR A 116 -15.97 -16.18 12.90
C TYR A 116 -15.28 -14.83 12.99
N GLY A 117 -14.77 -14.37 11.86
CA GLY A 117 -13.71 -13.38 11.82
C GLY A 117 -13.99 -12.24 10.87
N VAL A 118 -15.22 -11.75 10.75
CA VAL A 118 -15.46 -10.47 10.08
C VAL A 118 -16.65 -9.76 10.73
N GLN A 119 -16.39 -8.88 11.69
CA GLN A 119 -17.31 -7.79 11.97
C GLN A 119 -17.19 -6.79 10.82
N SER A 120 -17.98 -6.96 9.77
CA SER A 120 -18.21 -5.82 8.89
C SER A 120 -18.96 -4.79 9.73
N ARG A 121 -18.33 -3.63 10.01
CA ARG A 121 -19.00 -2.52 10.71
C ARG A 121 -20.25 -2.03 9.95
N ILE A 122 -20.40 -2.47 8.70
CA ILE A 122 -21.45 -2.14 7.77
C ILE A 122 -21.95 -3.46 7.17
N SER A 123 -23.24 -3.76 7.32
CA SER A 123 -23.89 -4.85 6.60
C SER A 123 -24.29 -4.34 5.23
N LEU A 124 -23.43 -4.53 4.23
CA LEU A 124 -23.73 -4.18 2.85
C LEU A 124 -24.42 -5.36 2.17
N THR A 125 -25.49 -5.06 1.44
CA THR A 125 -26.32 -6.00 0.69
C THR A 125 -26.10 -5.82 -0.81
N LYS A 126 -26.56 -6.78 -1.63
CA LYS A 126 -26.48 -6.66 -3.09
C LYS A 126 -27.26 -5.46 -3.63
N SER A 127 -28.31 -5.02 -2.94
CA SER A 127 -29.08 -3.82 -3.29
C SER A 127 -28.30 -2.52 -3.09
N ASP A 128 -27.24 -2.52 -2.28
CA ASP A 128 -26.40 -1.33 -2.09
C ASP A 128 -25.37 -1.15 -3.21
N ILE A 129 -25.08 -2.22 -3.99
CA ILE A 129 -24.05 -2.20 -5.04
C ILE A 129 -24.30 -1.11 -6.09
N PRO A 130 -25.52 -0.93 -6.65
CA PRO A 130 -25.78 0.12 -7.63
C PRO A 130 -25.54 1.52 -7.06
N VAL A 131 -26.02 1.77 -5.83
CA VAL A 131 -25.89 3.06 -5.14
C VAL A 131 -24.42 3.38 -4.84
N LEU A 132 -23.65 2.40 -4.34
CA LEU A 132 -22.21 2.56 -4.09
C LEU A 132 -21.43 2.79 -5.38
N ARG A 133 -21.76 2.07 -6.44
CA ARG A 133 -21.12 2.23 -7.75
C ARG A 133 -21.37 3.63 -8.31
N GLU A 134 -22.62 4.08 -8.29
CA GLU A 134 -22.98 5.42 -8.73
C GLU A 134 -22.28 6.49 -7.88
N ALA A 135 -22.27 6.34 -6.56
CA ALA A 135 -21.58 7.26 -5.66
C ALA A 135 -20.06 7.33 -5.96
N TRP A 136 -19.41 6.19 -6.22
CA TRP A 136 -17.99 6.18 -6.60
C TRP A 136 -17.75 6.76 -7.99
N GLN A 137 -18.57 6.42 -8.97
CA GLN A 137 -18.47 7.00 -10.31
C GLN A 137 -18.63 8.51 -10.27
N ASN A 138 -19.61 9.02 -9.53
CA ASN A 138 -19.83 10.46 -9.36
C ASN A 138 -18.66 11.12 -8.61
N ARG A 139 -18.12 10.47 -7.56
CA ARG A 139 -17.00 11.01 -6.78
C ARG A 139 -15.70 11.12 -7.55
N TYR A 140 -15.49 10.25 -8.53
CA TYR A 140 -14.26 10.18 -9.32
C TYR A 140 -14.53 10.42 -10.81
N ALA A 141 -15.61 11.13 -11.15
CA ALA A 141 -16.03 11.36 -12.53
C ALA A 141 -14.92 12.01 -13.37
N ASP A 142 -14.08 12.85 -12.75
CA ASP A 142 -12.92 13.51 -13.35
C ASP A 142 -11.76 12.56 -13.75
N THR A 143 -11.77 11.32 -13.24
CA THR A 143 -10.75 10.29 -13.57
C THR A 143 -11.18 9.38 -14.71
N PHE A 144 -12.45 9.39 -15.08
CA PHE A 144 -13.00 8.52 -16.11
C PHE A 144 -13.24 9.30 -17.42
N GLY A 145 -12.81 8.73 -18.54
CA GLY A 145 -13.01 9.32 -19.87
C GLY A 145 -11.75 9.97 -20.44
N ASP A 146 -11.95 10.91 -21.37
CA ASP A 146 -10.84 11.64 -21.99
C ASP A 146 -10.21 12.60 -20.97
N ILE A 147 -8.88 12.72 -21.02
CA ILE A 147 -8.14 13.61 -20.12
C ILE A 147 -8.47 15.05 -20.52
N PRO A 148 -9.18 15.83 -19.67
CA PRO A 148 -9.59 17.19 -20.00
C PRO A 148 -8.34 18.08 -20.10
N LEU A 149 -8.36 19.11 -20.97
CA LEU A 149 -7.23 20.03 -21.16
C LEU A 149 -7.12 21.06 -20.03
N GLU A 150 -7.09 20.58 -18.79
CA GLU A 150 -6.93 21.38 -17.57
C GLU A 150 -6.19 20.56 -16.51
N LEU A 151 -5.65 21.24 -15.49
CA LEU A 151 -5.02 20.56 -14.37
C LEU A 151 -6.07 19.81 -13.54
N PRO A 152 -5.78 18.58 -13.09
CA PRO A 152 -6.69 17.87 -12.20
C PRO A 152 -6.88 18.65 -10.89
N PRO A 153 -8.05 18.52 -10.25
CA PRO A 153 -8.33 19.19 -8.98
C PRO A 153 -7.38 18.69 -7.88
N PHE A 154 -7.01 19.57 -6.95
CA PHE A 154 -6.28 19.18 -5.74
C PHE A 154 -7.12 18.21 -4.90
N ARG A 155 -6.51 17.13 -4.40
CA ARG A 155 -7.15 16.13 -3.54
C ARG A 155 -6.58 16.17 -2.12
N GLU A 156 -7.22 15.50 -1.17
CA GLU A 156 -6.80 15.44 0.23
C GLU A 156 -5.34 14.94 0.40
N VAL A 157 -4.89 14.04 -0.48
CA VAL A 157 -3.51 13.53 -0.50
C VAL A 157 -2.77 14.09 -1.72
N ASN A 158 -2.28 15.32 -1.61
CA ASN A 158 -1.25 15.83 -2.52
C ASN A 158 0.10 15.62 -1.85
N HIS A 159 0.96 14.79 -2.44
CA HIS A 159 2.29 14.53 -1.92
C HIS A 159 3.31 15.44 -2.62
N GLU A 160 4.15 16.11 -1.83
CA GLU A 160 5.32 16.82 -2.32
C GLU A 160 6.51 15.85 -2.36
N ILE A 161 7.14 15.70 -3.53
CA ILE A 161 8.39 14.96 -3.64
C ILE A 161 9.52 15.87 -3.19
N LYS A 162 9.98 15.69 -1.95
CA LYS A 162 11.15 16.39 -1.43
C LYS A 162 12.41 15.93 -2.18
N LEU A 163 13.22 16.89 -2.63
CA LEU A 163 14.53 16.60 -3.20
C LEU A 163 15.46 16.08 -2.10
N ILE A 164 16.23 15.02 -2.39
CA ILE A 164 17.24 14.48 -1.47
C ILE A 164 18.37 15.50 -1.26
N ASP A 165 18.77 16.16 -2.34
CA ASP A 165 19.76 17.23 -2.35
C ASP A 165 19.27 18.34 -3.27
N SER A 166 18.92 19.49 -2.69
CA SER A 166 18.44 20.68 -3.40
C SER A 166 19.51 21.37 -4.24
N LEU A 167 20.79 21.10 -4.00
CA LEU A 167 21.92 21.72 -4.69
C LEU A 167 22.48 20.84 -5.81
N LYS A 168 21.95 19.62 -5.97
CA LYS A 168 22.46 18.66 -6.94
C LYS A 168 22.22 19.12 -8.39
N VAL A 169 23.30 19.51 -9.05
CA VAL A 169 23.30 19.80 -10.49
C VAL A 169 23.48 18.51 -11.31
N ILE A 170 22.48 18.17 -12.12
CA ILE A 170 22.50 16.99 -12.99
C ILE A 170 22.98 17.41 -14.37
N GLN A 171 24.10 16.85 -14.82
CA GLN A 171 24.56 16.98 -16.19
C GLN A 171 23.84 15.95 -17.07
N TYR A 172 23.01 16.40 -18.01
CA TYR A 172 22.32 15.54 -18.96
C TYR A 172 22.62 15.96 -20.40
N ARG A 173 22.59 14.97 -21.30
CA ARG A 173 22.67 15.21 -22.74
C ARG A 173 21.30 15.68 -23.24
N THR A 174 21.25 16.81 -23.92
CA THR A 174 20.00 17.31 -24.50
C THR A 174 19.53 16.37 -25.61
N PRO A 175 18.34 15.76 -25.51
CA PRO A 175 17.80 14.95 -26.58
C PRO A 175 17.54 15.83 -27.81
N ARG A 176 17.79 15.28 -29.00
CA ARG A 176 17.48 15.96 -30.27
C ARG A 176 16.17 15.40 -30.81
N CYS A 177 15.25 16.28 -31.20
CA CYS A 177 14.07 15.89 -31.95
C CYS A 177 14.45 15.70 -33.42
N PRO A 178 14.13 14.56 -34.06
CA PRO A 178 14.20 14.43 -35.51
C PRO A 178 13.36 15.50 -36.19
N GLU A 179 13.81 16.01 -37.34
CA GLU A 179 13.10 17.09 -38.05
C GLU A 179 11.67 16.69 -38.45
N SER A 180 11.46 15.43 -38.81
CA SER A 180 10.15 14.87 -39.18
C SER A 180 9.12 14.89 -38.04
N LEU A 181 9.55 15.02 -36.78
CA LEU A 181 8.66 15.04 -35.61
C LEU A 181 8.53 16.43 -34.98
N LYS A 182 9.15 17.45 -35.58
CA LYS A 182 9.21 18.80 -35.00
C LYS A 182 7.85 19.47 -34.89
N GLU A 183 7.01 19.34 -35.92
CA GLU A 183 5.64 19.88 -35.91
C GLU A 183 4.80 19.20 -34.80
N GLN A 184 4.84 17.87 -34.73
CA GLN A 184 4.13 17.12 -33.69
C GLN A 184 4.58 17.50 -32.27
N LEU A 185 5.88 17.77 -32.08
CA LEU A 185 6.41 18.25 -30.80
C LEU A 185 5.86 19.64 -30.47
N ILE A 186 5.85 20.57 -31.43
CA ILE A 186 5.33 21.93 -31.25
C ILE A 186 3.84 21.87 -30.87
N ASP A 187 3.05 21.07 -31.58
CA ASP A 187 1.62 20.91 -31.29
C ASP A 187 1.40 20.35 -29.88
N LYS A 188 2.21 19.37 -29.47
CA LYS A 188 2.15 18.82 -28.11
C LYS A 188 2.53 19.85 -27.06
N ILE A 189 3.62 20.61 -27.26
CA ILE A 189 4.04 21.68 -26.36
C ILE A 189 2.91 22.69 -26.20
N ASN A 190 2.36 23.18 -27.31
CA ASN A 190 1.29 24.17 -27.30
C ASN A 190 0.05 23.63 -26.58
N LYS A 191 -0.37 22.39 -26.89
CA LYS A 191 -1.49 21.74 -26.22
C LYS A 191 -1.29 21.66 -24.70
N TYR A 192 -0.11 21.28 -24.24
CA TYR A 192 0.19 21.08 -22.83
C TYR A 192 0.39 22.39 -22.07
N VAL A 193 0.91 23.43 -22.74
CA VAL A 193 1.00 24.78 -22.19
C VAL A 193 -0.39 25.40 -22.06
N THR A 194 -1.23 25.28 -23.10
CA THR A 194 -2.63 25.75 -23.05
C THR A 194 -3.43 25.05 -21.95
N ALA A 195 -3.21 23.74 -21.76
CA ALA A 195 -3.85 22.98 -20.69
C ALA A 195 -3.33 23.30 -19.27
N GLY A 196 -2.28 24.14 -19.15
CA GLY A 196 -1.63 24.45 -17.87
C GLY A 196 -0.81 23.32 -17.27
N TRP A 197 -0.69 22.18 -17.96
CA TRP A 197 0.14 21.04 -17.54
C TRP A 197 1.63 21.38 -17.58
N TRP A 198 2.03 22.15 -18.59
CA TRP A 198 3.39 22.66 -18.74
C TRP A 198 3.42 24.17 -18.59
N ARG A 199 4.51 24.66 -18.03
CA ARG A 199 4.83 26.09 -17.98
C ARG A 199 6.20 26.29 -18.57
N GLN A 200 6.33 27.22 -19.52
CA GLN A 200 7.64 27.63 -20.00
C GLN A 200 8.40 28.31 -18.87
N MET A 201 9.59 27.81 -18.57
CA MET A 201 10.49 28.40 -17.58
C MET A 201 11.93 28.32 -18.08
N SER A 202 12.70 29.36 -17.78
CA SER A 202 14.16 29.32 -17.93
C SER A 202 14.74 28.75 -16.64
N THR A 203 15.31 27.55 -16.70
CA THR A 203 15.91 26.88 -15.55
C THR A 203 17.28 26.36 -15.95
N GLN A 204 18.20 26.27 -14.99
CA GLN A 204 19.49 25.61 -15.24
C GLN A 204 19.36 24.08 -15.32
N GLN A 205 18.22 23.52 -14.88
CA GLN A 205 18.00 22.07 -14.81
C GLN A 205 16.54 21.74 -15.15
N ALA A 206 16.33 21.12 -16.31
CA ALA A 206 15.04 20.60 -16.73
C ALA A 206 15.14 19.10 -17.01
N VAL A 207 14.02 18.39 -16.86
CA VAL A 207 13.94 16.99 -17.28
C VAL A 207 14.02 16.94 -18.81
N PRO A 208 14.93 16.14 -19.40
CA PRO A 208 15.02 16.02 -20.85
C PRO A 208 13.73 15.40 -21.41
N MET A 209 13.09 16.11 -22.33
CA MET A 209 11.91 15.63 -23.04
C MET A 209 12.31 14.88 -24.32
N LEU A 210 11.93 13.62 -24.44
CA LEU A 210 12.18 12.79 -25.63
C LEU A 210 10.90 12.65 -26.47
N CYS A 211 11.01 12.92 -27.77
CA CYS A 211 9.95 12.63 -28.73
C CYS A 211 10.02 11.16 -29.14
N LEU A 212 9.02 10.38 -28.77
CA LEU A 212 8.85 9.01 -29.23
C LEU A 212 7.72 9.02 -30.28
N ALA A 213 8.00 8.50 -31.47
CA ALA A 213 6.94 8.20 -32.44
C ALA A 213 6.04 7.11 -31.82
N LYS A 214 4.73 7.30 -31.91
CA LYS A 214 3.75 6.28 -31.54
C LYS A 214 3.65 5.22 -32.63
#